data_AF-A0A6J4PL83-F1
#
_entry.id   AF-A0A6J4PL83-F1
#
_cell.length_a   1.000
_cell.length_b   1.000
_cell.length_c   1.000
_cell.angle_alpha   90.00
_cell.angle_beta   90.00
_cell.angle_gamma   90.00
#
_symmetry.space_group_name_H-M   'P 1'
#
loop_
_entity.id
_entity.type
_entity.pdbx_description
1 polymer ?
#
loop_
_entity_poly.entity_id
_entity_poly.type
_entity_poly.pdbx_seq_one_letter_code
_entity_poly.pdbx_strand_id
1 'polypeptide(L)'
;MSSTSSSSAARDGLGDRGINRRVALVFGVVYLLVGLAGFLVTGDVGFANPDGNPLIIFGVNPLHNIVHILVGVVLLAASRRTASARAANLAIGATYLLLGIIGLFIADATNALNIIALNGADNVLHLFTALALLAVALGTDKPARRATTARA
;
A
#
# COMPACT_ATOMS: atom_id res chain seq x y z
N MET A 1 5.15 31.97 -32.82
CA MET A 1 5.87 31.15 -31.82
C MET A 1 4.87 30.72 -30.73
N SER A 2 4.16 29.59 -30.88
CA SER A 2 3.15 29.15 -29.87
C SER A 2 2.95 27.62 -29.81
N SER A 3 4.02 26.82 -29.83
CA SER A 3 3.92 25.34 -29.91
C SER A 3 4.23 24.60 -28.59
N THR A 4 4.51 25.30 -27.49
CA THR A 4 5.12 24.69 -26.29
C THR A 4 4.13 24.25 -25.20
N SER A 5 2.88 24.73 -25.19
CA SER A 5 1.94 24.45 -24.09
C SER A 5 1.30 23.06 -24.13
N SER A 6 1.11 22.47 -25.32
CA SER A 6 0.44 21.17 -25.49
C SER A 6 1.32 19.97 -25.07
N SER A 7 2.65 20.08 -25.25
CA SER A 7 3.60 19.02 -24.90
C SER A 7 3.77 18.84 -23.38
N SER A 8 3.63 19.90 -22.57
CA SER A 8 3.78 19.81 -21.11
C SER A 8 2.60 19.06 -20.49
N ALA A 9 1.37 19.46 -20.82
CA ALA A 9 0.16 18.87 -20.24
C ALA A 9 -0.03 17.38 -20.58
N ALA A 10 0.39 16.94 -21.77
CA ALA A 10 0.35 15.53 -22.15
C ALA A 10 1.39 14.68 -21.42
N ARG A 11 2.57 15.26 -21.12
CA ARG A 11 3.63 14.61 -20.34
C ARG A 11 3.27 14.50 -18.86
N ASP A 12 2.65 15.53 -18.29
CA ASP A 12 2.16 15.55 -16.91
C ASP A 12 1.09 14.46 -16.70
N GLY A 13 0.10 14.39 -17.60
CA GLY A 13 -0.93 13.35 -17.55
C GLY A 13 -0.43 11.93 -17.81
N LEU A 14 0.72 11.73 -18.46
CA LEU A 14 1.35 10.41 -18.63
C LEU A 14 2.18 10.03 -17.39
N GLY A 15 2.85 11.00 -16.77
CA GLY A 15 3.59 10.86 -15.52
C GLY A 15 2.68 10.46 -14.35
N ASP A 16 1.54 11.15 -14.20
CA ASP A 16 0.55 10.90 -13.15
C ASP A 16 -0.16 9.54 -13.33
N ARG A 17 -0.35 9.10 -14.58
CA ARG A 17 -0.86 7.74 -14.85
C ARG A 17 0.19 6.66 -14.58
N GLY A 18 1.46 7.01 -14.73
CA GLY A 18 2.59 6.12 -14.44
C GLY A 18 2.86 5.93 -12.95
N ILE A 19 2.62 6.97 -12.13
CA ILE A 19 2.99 6.94 -10.71
C ILE A 19 2.18 5.92 -9.91
N ASN A 20 0.86 5.81 -10.16
CA ASN A 20 0.03 4.77 -9.54
C ASN A 20 0.56 3.36 -9.80
N ARG A 21 0.97 3.08 -11.04
CA ARG A 21 1.54 1.79 -11.43
C ARG A 21 2.89 1.53 -10.77
N ARG A 22 3.77 2.55 -10.72
CA ARG A 22 5.09 2.44 -10.08
C ARG A 22 4.96 2.20 -8.58
N VAL A 23 4.08 2.94 -7.92
CA VAL A 23 3.83 2.80 -6.47
C VAL A 23 3.26 1.42 -6.17
N ALA A 24 2.24 0.96 -6.91
CA ALA A 24 1.72 -0.39 -6.77
C ALA A 24 2.79 -1.46 -7.02
N LEU A 25 3.66 -1.28 -8.03
CA LEU A 25 4.75 -2.20 -8.29
C LEU A 25 5.74 -2.26 -7.12
N VAL A 26 6.22 -1.11 -6.64
CA VAL A 26 7.22 -1.03 -5.56
C VAL A 26 6.68 -1.65 -4.28
N PHE A 27 5.52 -1.19 -3.79
CA PHE A 27 4.92 -1.76 -2.58
C PHE A 27 4.56 -3.23 -2.77
N GLY A 28 4.07 -3.62 -3.95
CA GLY A 28 3.78 -5.01 -4.27
C GLY A 28 5.00 -5.93 -4.16
N VAL A 29 6.15 -5.52 -4.70
CA VAL A 29 7.42 -6.25 -4.54
C VAL A 29 7.82 -6.30 -3.06
N VAL A 30 7.79 -5.17 -2.36
CA VAL A 30 8.21 -5.09 -0.95
C VAL A 30 7.38 -6.03 -0.08
N TYR A 31 6.05 -5.96 -0.14
CA TYR A 31 5.16 -6.82 0.65
C TYR A 31 5.32 -8.30 0.31
N LEU A 32 5.50 -8.63 -0.97
CA LEU A 32 5.76 -10.02 -1.37
C LEU A 32 7.06 -10.54 -0.77
N LEU A 33 8.15 -9.76 -0.86
CA LEU A 33 9.44 -10.15 -0.30
C LEU A 33 9.40 -10.26 1.22
N VAL A 34 8.76 -9.32 1.90
CA VAL A 34 8.60 -9.33 3.36
C VAL A 34 7.82 -10.57 3.80
N GLY A 35 6.69 -10.88 3.16
CA GLY A 35 5.89 -12.05 3.53
C GLY A 35 6.63 -13.37 3.27
N LEU A 36 7.40 -13.47 2.18
CA LEU A 36 8.25 -14.64 1.92
C LEU A 36 9.40 -14.75 2.95
N ALA A 37 10.08 -13.64 3.25
CA ALA A 37 11.17 -13.61 4.22
C ALA A 37 10.69 -13.91 5.65
N GLY A 38 9.47 -13.49 6.01
CA GLY A 38 8.89 -13.78 7.32
C GLY A 38 8.76 -15.28 7.59
N PHE A 39 8.48 -16.09 6.57
CA PHE A 39 8.45 -17.55 6.72
C PHE A 39 9.81 -18.16 7.10
N LEU A 40 10.92 -17.45 6.90
CA LEU A 40 12.25 -17.88 7.33
C LEU A 40 12.44 -17.79 8.85
N VAL A 41 11.63 -16.97 9.54
CA VAL A 41 11.70 -16.77 11.00
C VAL A 41 10.49 -17.32 11.75
N THR A 42 9.41 -17.70 11.07
CA THR A 42 8.17 -18.18 11.73
C THR A 42 7.97 -19.69 11.65
N GLY A 43 9.04 -20.49 11.61
CA GLY A 43 8.94 -21.95 11.43
C GLY A 43 8.36 -22.70 12.64
N ASP A 44 8.55 -22.15 13.83
CA ASP A 44 8.13 -22.66 15.14
C ASP A 44 6.99 -21.83 15.77
N VAL A 45 6.56 -20.77 15.10
CA VAL A 45 5.50 -19.86 15.56
C VAL A 45 4.13 -20.42 15.18
N GLY A 46 3.20 -20.45 16.14
CA GLY A 46 1.81 -20.83 15.88
C GLY A 46 1.14 -19.92 14.83
N PHE A 47 0.26 -20.47 14.00
CA PHE A 47 -0.26 -19.82 12.79
C PHE A 47 -0.74 -18.37 12.98
N ALA A 48 -1.49 -18.10 14.05
CA ALA A 48 -2.02 -16.79 14.41
C ALA A 48 -1.62 -16.38 15.83
N ASN A 49 -0.43 -16.80 16.28
CA ASN A 49 0.06 -16.49 17.63
C ASN A 49 0.39 -14.98 17.76
N PRO A 50 -0.17 -14.26 18.76
CA PRO A 50 0.13 -12.84 19.02
C PRO A 50 1.59 -12.49 19.34
N ASP A 51 2.36 -13.43 19.89
CA ASP A 51 3.77 -13.18 20.24
C ASP A 51 4.65 -13.05 18.98
N GLY A 52 4.33 -13.83 17.94
CA GLY A 52 5.08 -13.84 16.68
C GLY A 52 6.59 -14.14 16.84
N ASN A 53 7.36 -13.74 15.84
CA ASN A 53 8.82 -13.63 15.90
C ASN A 53 9.25 -12.37 15.13
N PRO A 54 10.24 -11.59 15.58
CA PRO A 54 10.74 -10.45 14.81
C PRO A 54 11.38 -10.84 13.48
N LEU A 55 10.88 -10.24 12.39
CA LEU A 55 11.63 -10.05 11.16
C LEU A 55 12.27 -8.64 11.21
N ILE A 56 13.56 -8.59 11.58
CA ILE A 56 14.28 -7.34 11.88
C ILE A 56 13.66 -6.63 13.09
N ILE A 57 12.69 -5.75 12.89
CA ILE A 57 11.93 -5.05 13.95
C ILE A 57 10.41 -5.27 13.82
N PHE A 58 9.96 -5.97 12.79
CA PHE A 58 8.55 -6.17 12.45
C PHE A 58 8.06 -7.48 13.05
N GLY A 59 6.94 -7.43 13.78
CA GLY A 59 6.33 -8.61 14.36
C GLY A 59 5.62 -9.42 13.28
N VAL A 60 6.04 -10.67 13.09
CA VAL A 60 5.43 -11.55 12.09
C VAL A 60 5.07 -12.90 12.67
N ASN A 61 3.96 -13.44 12.18
CA ASN A 61 3.57 -14.83 12.34
C ASN A 61 3.14 -15.38 10.97
N PRO A 62 2.89 -16.70 10.84
CA PRO A 62 2.53 -17.29 9.54
C PRO A 62 1.30 -16.63 8.89
N LEU A 63 0.27 -16.25 9.66
CA LEU A 63 -0.90 -15.55 9.15
C LEU A 63 -0.53 -14.18 8.58
N HIS A 64 0.27 -13.38 9.29
CA HIS A 64 0.72 -12.07 8.85
C HIS A 64 1.54 -12.15 7.56
N ASN A 65 2.41 -13.17 7.45
CA ASN A 65 3.19 -13.45 6.25
C ASN A 65 2.32 -13.72 5.02
N ILE A 66 1.24 -14.50 5.21
CA ILE A 66 0.25 -14.74 4.14
C ILE A 66 -0.44 -13.44 3.75
N VAL A 67 -0.86 -12.62 4.71
CA VAL A 67 -1.48 -11.31 4.42
C VAL A 67 -0.53 -10.42 3.61
N HIS A 68 0.75 -10.36 3.98
CA HIS A 68 1.77 -9.64 3.21
C HIS A 68 1.93 -10.17 1.79
N ILE A 69 1.98 -11.48 1.60
CA ILE A 69 2.04 -12.09 0.25
C ILE A 69 0.79 -11.73 -0.56
N LEU A 70 -0.40 -11.83 0.01
CA LEU A 70 -1.66 -11.52 -0.68
C LEU A 70 -1.71 -10.06 -1.10
N VAL A 71 -1.36 -9.13 -0.22
CA VAL A 71 -1.25 -7.70 -0.54
C VAL A 71 -0.21 -7.47 -1.64
N GLY A 72 0.95 -8.10 -1.53
CA GLY A 72 2.02 -8.04 -2.53
C GLY A 72 1.54 -8.49 -3.91
N VAL A 73 0.89 -9.65 -3.99
CA VAL A 73 0.33 -10.22 -5.23
C VAL A 73 -0.74 -9.31 -5.83
N VAL A 74 -1.66 -8.77 -5.03
CA VAL A 74 -2.72 -7.88 -5.51
C VAL A 74 -2.12 -6.61 -6.12
N LEU A 75 -1.18 -5.96 -5.42
CA LEU A 75 -0.53 -4.74 -5.92
C LEU A 75 0.30 -4.99 -7.18
N LEU A 76 1.06 -6.10 -7.21
CA LEU A 76 1.83 -6.51 -8.39
C LEU A 76 0.94 -6.78 -9.59
N ALA A 77 -0.16 -7.52 -9.41
CA ALA A 77 -1.11 -7.78 -10.48
C ALA A 77 -1.77 -6.48 -10.96
N ALA A 78 -2.16 -5.61 -10.04
CA ALA A 78 -2.81 -4.34 -10.33
C ALA A 78 -1.88 -3.34 -11.05
N SER A 79 -0.56 -3.41 -10.82
CA SER A 79 0.45 -2.53 -11.44
C SER A 79 0.47 -2.58 -12.98
N ARG A 80 -0.14 -3.60 -13.59
CA ARG A 80 -0.18 -3.79 -15.05
C ARG A 80 -0.97 -2.69 -15.77
N ARG A 81 -1.99 -2.10 -15.14
CA ARG A 81 -2.83 -1.04 -15.72
C ARG A 81 -3.03 0.07 -14.71
N THR A 82 -3.07 1.33 -15.17
CA THR A 82 -3.21 2.48 -14.27
C THR A 82 -4.52 2.46 -13.48
N ALA A 83 -5.64 2.11 -14.12
CA ALA A 83 -6.95 2.06 -13.47
C ALA A 83 -6.99 1.02 -12.34
N SER A 84 -6.46 -0.19 -12.56
CA SER A 84 -6.37 -1.22 -11.53
C SER A 84 -5.38 -0.84 -10.43
N ALA A 85 -4.22 -0.27 -10.78
CA ALA A 85 -3.23 0.18 -9.80
C ALA A 85 -3.81 1.24 -8.86
N ARG A 86 -4.53 2.22 -9.40
CA ARG A 86 -5.22 3.23 -8.60
C ARG A 86 -6.27 2.62 -7.68
N ALA A 87 -7.12 1.71 -8.21
CA ALA A 87 -8.13 1.04 -7.40
C ALA A 87 -7.51 0.20 -6.26
N ALA A 88 -6.42 -0.52 -6.55
CA ALA A 88 -5.70 -1.30 -5.55
C ALA A 88 -5.02 -0.41 -4.49
N ASN A 89 -4.33 0.66 -4.91
CA ASN A 89 -3.73 1.64 -3.99
C ASN A 89 -4.79 2.25 -3.06
N LEU A 90 -5.97 2.61 -3.60
CA LEU A 90 -7.07 3.14 -2.80
C LEU A 90 -7.59 2.10 -1.80
N ALA A 91 -7.90 0.89 -2.26
CA ALA A 91 -8.46 -0.17 -1.42
C ALA A 91 -7.49 -0.58 -0.31
N ILE A 92 -6.25 -0.92 -0.65
CA ILE A 92 -5.23 -1.36 0.30
C ILE A 92 -4.81 -0.21 1.21
N GLY A 93 -4.68 1.00 0.67
CA GLY A 93 -4.40 2.19 1.47
C GLY A 93 -5.47 2.44 2.52
N ALA A 94 -6.75 2.31 2.17
CA ALA A 94 -7.85 2.43 3.13
C ALA A 94 -7.85 1.29 4.16
N THR A 95 -7.60 0.04 3.73
CA THR A 95 -7.48 -1.11 4.63
C THR A 95 -6.35 -0.92 5.64
N TYR A 96 -5.18 -0.46 5.21
CA TYR A 96 -4.04 -0.21 6.10
C TYR A 96 -4.22 1.03 6.97
N LEU A 97 -4.98 2.03 6.54
CA LEU A 97 -5.36 3.13 7.41
C LEU A 97 -6.23 2.63 8.56
N LEU A 98 -7.25 1.82 8.23
CA LEU A 98 -8.12 1.20 9.24
C LEU A 98 -7.33 0.29 10.17
N LEU A 99 -6.49 -0.59 9.63
CA LEU A 99 -5.61 -1.47 10.40
C LEU A 99 -4.69 -0.67 11.31
N GLY A 100 -4.08 0.40 10.80
CA GLY A 100 -3.20 1.28 11.55
C GLY A 100 -3.89 1.97 12.73
N ILE A 101 -5.14 2.39 12.56
CA ILE A 101 -5.96 2.97 13.63
C ILE A 101 -6.33 1.90 14.66
N ILE A 102 -6.78 0.71 14.22
CA ILE A 102 -7.10 -0.41 15.13
C ILE A 102 -5.85 -0.83 15.91
N GLY A 103 -4.69 -0.86 15.25
CA GLY A 103 -3.41 -1.25 15.83
C GLY A 103 -2.96 -0.35 16.98
N LEU A 104 -3.39 0.91 17.05
CA LEU A 104 -3.13 1.77 18.22
C LEU A 104 -3.72 1.21 19.52
N PHE A 105 -4.70 0.31 19.43
CA PHE A 105 -5.37 -0.31 20.58
C PHE A 105 -5.02 -1.78 20.77
N ILE A 106 -4.53 -2.45 19.73
CA ILE A 106 -4.31 -3.92 19.75
C ILE A 106 -2.86 -4.35 19.50
N ALA A 107 -1.93 -3.47 19.14
CA ALA A 107 -0.54 -3.81 18.83
C ALA A 107 0.30 -4.12 20.09
N ASP A 108 -0.19 -5.05 20.91
CA ASP A 108 0.45 -5.58 22.10
C ASP A 108 0.30 -7.12 22.09
N ALA A 109 1.33 -7.83 22.52
CA ALA A 109 1.36 -9.30 22.46
C ALA A 109 0.39 -9.96 23.46
N THR A 110 0.01 -9.26 24.54
CA THR A 110 -0.96 -9.77 25.52
C THR A 110 -2.41 -9.65 25.04
N ASN A 111 -2.65 -8.94 23.93
CA ASN A 111 -3.98 -8.75 23.38
C ASN A 111 -4.38 -9.91 22.47
N ALA A 112 -5.39 -10.68 22.85
CA ALA A 112 -5.88 -11.84 22.09
C ALA A 112 -6.41 -11.49 20.69
N LEU A 113 -6.76 -10.22 20.42
CA LEU A 113 -7.16 -9.76 19.09
C LEU A 113 -5.97 -9.54 18.15
N ASN A 114 -4.75 -9.55 18.66
CA ASN A 114 -3.52 -9.35 17.90
C ASN A 114 -3.09 -10.62 17.13
N ILE A 115 -4.01 -11.19 16.35
CA ILE A 115 -3.84 -12.47 15.67
C ILE A 115 -2.76 -12.46 14.56
N ILE A 116 -2.25 -11.29 14.20
CA ILE A 116 -1.19 -11.11 13.19
C ILE A 116 0.16 -10.70 13.82
N ALA A 117 0.30 -10.77 15.15
CA ALA A 117 1.52 -10.36 15.86
C ALA A 117 1.97 -8.92 15.53
N LEU A 118 1.01 -8.01 15.39
CA LEU A 118 1.23 -6.60 15.12
C LEU A 118 2.00 -5.96 16.28
N ASN A 119 3.09 -5.27 15.99
CA ASN A 119 3.82 -4.45 16.95
C ASN A 119 3.81 -2.96 16.56
N GLY A 120 4.46 -2.11 17.37
CA GLY A 120 4.53 -0.67 17.11
C GLY A 120 5.20 -0.30 15.79
N ALA A 121 6.28 -1.00 15.39
CA ALA A 121 6.98 -0.78 14.13
C ALA A 121 6.09 -1.16 12.93
N ASP A 122 5.37 -2.28 13.02
CA ASP A 122 4.37 -2.67 12.03
C ASP A 122 3.31 -1.59 11.90
N ASN A 123 2.76 -1.11 13.02
CA ASN A 123 1.68 -0.15 12.99
C ASN A 123 2.08 1.17 12.29
N VAL A 124 3.30 1.64 12.55
CA VAL A 124 3.89 2.80 11.85
C VAL A 124 4.04 2.53 10.36
N LEU A 125 4.56 1.36 9.98
CA LEU A 125 4.74 0.99 8.57
C LEU A 125 3.41 0.90 7.82
N HIS A 126 2.37 0.35 8.45
CA HIS A 126 1.03 0.28 7.89
C HIS A 126 0.43 1.67 7.67
N LEU A 127 0.53 2.57 8.65
CA LEU A 127 0.08 3.95 8.51
C LEU A 127 0.86 4.70 7.41
N PHE A 128 2.18 4.53 7.36
CA PHE A 128 2.99 5.12 6.30
C PHE A 128 2.57 4.60 4.91
N THR A 129 2.41 3.28 4.77
CA THR A 129 1.93 2.67 3.52
C THR A 129 0.56 3.20 3.15
N ALA A 130 -0.37 3.29 4.12
CA ALA A 130 -1.71 3.80 3.91
C ALA A 130 -1.68 5.23 3.34
N LEU A 131 -0.91 6.12 3.95
CA LEU A 131 -0.78 7.50 3.50
C LEU A 131 -0.14 7.58 2.10
N ALA A 132 0.91 6.81 1.83
CA ALA A 132 1.57 6.80 0.52
C ALA A 132 0.62 6.33 -0.59
N LEU A 133 -0.09 5.22 -0.38
CA LEU A 133 -1.02 4.66 -1.36
C LEU A 133 -2.23 5.58 -1.59
N LEU A 134 -2.83 6.10 -0.52
CA LEU A 134 -3.98 7.01 -0.60
C LEU A 134 -3.61 8.34 -1.25
N ALA A 135 -2.46 8.92 -0.89
CA ALA A 135 -1.99 10.18 -1.48
C ALA A 135 -1.81 10.05 -3.00
N VAL A 136 -1.27 8.93 -3.47
CA VAL A 136 -1.07 8.70 -4.91
C VAL A 136 -2.39 8.35 -5.60
N ALA A 137 -3.25 7.55 -4.98
CA ALA A 137 -4.52 7.17 -5.57
C ALA A 137 -5.48 8.37 -5.74
N LEU A 138 -5.49 9.30 -4.78
CA LEU A 138 -6.38 10.46 -4.76
C LEU A 138 -5.75 11.72 -5.36
N GLY A 139 -4.44 11.89 -5.24
CA GLY A 139 -3.73 13.10 -5.68
C GLY A 139 -3.52 13.21 -7.19
N THR A 140 -3.58 12.09 -7.91
CA THR A 140 -3.42 12.06 -9.38
C THR A 140 -4.72 12.36 -10.14
N ASP A 141 -5.86 12.45 -9.44
CA ASP A 141 -7.13 12.86 -10.04
C ASP A 141 -7.30 14.37 -9.99
N LYS A 142 -6.48 15.11 -10.75
CA LYS A 142 -6.85 16.48 -11.08
C LYS A 142 -7.75 16.43 -12.32
N PRO A 143 -9.07 16.65 -12.20
CA PRO A 143 -9.89 16.88 -13.39
C PRO A 143 -9.29 18.08 -14.11
N ALA A 144 -8.86 17.88 -15.36
CA ALA A 144 -8.49 18.98 -16.24
C ALA A 144 -9.64 19.97 -16.19
N ARG A 145 -9.39 21.13 -15.56
CA ARG A 145 -10.36 22.20 -15.37
C ARG A 145 -10.91 22.49 -16.76
N ARG A 146 -12.11 21.99 -17.07
CA ARG A 146 -12.75 22.18 -18.35
C ARG A 146 -12.92 23.68 -18.45
N ALA A 147 -12.05 24.32 -19.24
CA ALA A 147 -12.16 25.72 -19.55
C ALA A 147 -13.48 25.85 -20.31
N THR A 148 -14.56 26.10 -19.56
CA THR A 148 -15.80 26.64 -20.09
C THR A 148 -15.48 28.04 -20.53
N THR A 149 -14.76 28.16 -21.64
CA THR A 149 -14.77 29.37 -22.46
C THR A 149 -16.07 29.28 -23.24
N ALA A 150 -17.17 29.62 -22.57
CA ALA A 150 -18.39 30.00 -23.26
C ALA A 150 -18.04 31.26 -24.06
N ARG A 151 -17.75 31.07 -25.35
CA ARG A 151 -17.88 32.12 -26.35
C ARG A 151 -19.36 32.19 -26.69
N ALA A 152 -20.01 33.28 -26.28
CA ALA A 152 -21.13 33.90 -26.99
C ALA A 152 -21.16 35.37 -26.54
#